data_AF-A0A6P0T2V4-F1
#
_entry.id   AF-A0A6P0T2V4-F1
#
_cell.length_a   1.000
_cell.length_b   1.000
_cell.length_c   1.000
_cell.angle_alpha   90.00
_cell.angle_beta   90.00
_cell.angle_gamma   90.00
#
_symmetry.space_group_name_H-M   'P 1'
#
loop_
_entity.id
_entity.type
_entity.pdbx_description
1 polymer ?
#
loop_
_entity_poly.entity_id
_entity_poly.type
_entity_poly.pdbx_seq_one_letter_code
_entity_poly.pdbx_strand_id
1 'polypeptide(L)'
;QTDLKLWQIAPDGQFQEVWQMDQSKLGLSLKPAEEVTFLATLTPKESLWELEEELKKKRITLASSLINNTSDGQRYVQARQVMSVALPTGQTKPPEPRPEDINHGWGKRYLLLPEPPIIYKLDKPNQRRIDAPLSTPEFLQ
;
A
#
# COMPACT_ATOMS: atom_id res chain seq x y z
N GLN A 1 -13.49 8.14 18.72
CA GLN A 1 -13.76 6.95 17.89
C GLN A 1 -12.82 7.01 16.72
N THR A 2 -12.11 5.93 16.43
CA THR A 2 -11.15 5.83 15.33
C THR A 2 -11.50 4.58 14.55
N ASP A 3 -11.63 4.71 13.24
CA ASP A 3 -12.02 3.60 12.37
C ASP A 3 -10.77 2.87 11.87
N LEU A 4 -10.71 1.56 12.10
CA LEU A 4 -9.61 0.70 11.69
C LEU A 4 -10.01 -0.13 10.48
N LYS A 5 -9.22 -0.06 9.40
CA LYS A 5 -9.42 -0.87 8.19
C LYS A 5 -8.44 -2.03 8.17
N LEU A 6 -8.92 -3.23 8.51
CA LEU A 6 -8.12 -4.46 8.55
C LEU A 6 -7.95 -5.11 7.17
N TRP A 7 -8.94 -4.95 6.29
CA TRP A 7 -9.04 -5.69 5.03
C TRP A 7 -8.89 -4.78 3.81
N GLN A 8 -8.28 -5.31 2.75
CA GLN A 8 -8.26 -4.74 1.41
C GLN A 8 -8.68 -5.79 0.38
N ILE A 9 -9.08 -5.33 -0.79
CA ILE A 9 -9.46 -6.22 -1.89
C ILE A 9 -8.18 -6.57 -2.63
N ALA A 10 -7.83 -7.85 -2.62
CA ALA A 10 -6.70 -8.38 -3.35
C ALA A 10 -6.97 -8.38 -4.88
N PRO A 11 -5.94 -8.56 -5.72
CA PRO A 11 -6.10 -8.59 -7.18
C PRO A 11 -7.02 -9.71 -7.69
N ASP A 12 -7.26 -10.73 -6.88
CA ASP A 12 -8.19 -11.84 -7.15
C ASP A 12 -9.63 -11.54 -6.70
N GLY A 13 -9.88 -10.34 -6.13
CA GLY A 13 -11.19 -9.92 -5.63
C GLY A 13 -11.54 -10.44 -4.24
N GLN A 14 -10.64 -11.19 -3.60
CA GLN A 14 -10.83 -11.67 -2.23
C GLN A 14 -10.46 -10.58 -1.22
N PHE A 15 -11.05 -10.63 -0.04
CA PHE A 15 -10.60 -9.79 1.06
C PHE A 15 -9.37 -10.41 1.73
N GLN A 16 -8.28 -9.65 1.76
CA GLN A 16 -7.03 -10.05 2.39
C GLN A 16 -6.49 -8.90 3.23
N GLU A 17 -5.73 -9.23 4.28
CA GLU A 17 -4.97 -8.24 5.05
C GLU A 17 -3.77 -7.76 4.23
N VAL A 18 -3.29 -6.55 4.50
CA VAL A 18 -2.18 -5.92 3.75
C VAL A 18 -0.94 -6.81 3.72
N TRP A 19 -0.58 -7.38 4.87
CA TRP A 19 0.59 -8.24 5.00
C TRP A 19 0.46 -9.57 4.24
N GLN A 20 -0.76 -10.06 3.99
CA GLN A 20 -0.99 -11.29 3.23
C GLN A 20 -0.63 -11.09 1.75
N MET A 21 -0.94 -9.92 1.20
CA MET A 21 -0.61 -9.57 -0.20
C MET A 21 0.90 -9.38 -0.42
N ASP A 22 1.62 -8.91 0.59
CA ASP A 22 3.07 -8.67 0.50
C ASP A 22 3.93 -9.89 0.90
N GLN A 23 3.33 -11.02 1.26
CA GLN A 23 4.08 -12.24 1.63
C GLN A 23 5.09 -12.68 0.57
N SER A 24 4.71 -12.63 -0.70
CA SER A 24 5.56 -13.00 -1.85
C SER A 24 6.76 -12.06 -2.02
N LYS A 25 6.59 -10.77 -1.73
CA LYS A 25 7.66 -9.77 -1.76
C LYS A 25 8.58 -9.89 -0.56
N LEU A 26 8.02 -10.22 0.60
CA LEU A 26 8.74 -10.32 1.87
C LEU A 26 9.38 -11.70 2.10
N GLY A 27 9.12 -12.68 1.22
CA GLY A 27 9.60 -14.06 1.38
C GLY A 27 9.01 -14.76 2.60
N LEU A 28 7.82 -14.37 3.04
CA LEU A 28 7.15 -14.91 4.22
C LEU A 28 6.10 -15.93 3.80
N SER A 29 6.02 -17.06 4.50
CA SER A 29 4.93 -18.05 4.34
C SER A 29 4.21 -18.19 5.67
N LEU A 30 3.24 -17.31 5.89
CA LEU A 30 2.52 -17.19 7.15
C LEU A 30 1.04 -17.51 6.92
N LYS A 31 0.46 -18.31 7.79
CA LYS A 31 -0.97 -18.60 7.77
C LYS A 31 -1.71 -17.55 8.60
N PRO A 32 -2.79 -16.94 8.08
CA PRO A 32 -3.57 -15.99 8.85
C PRO A 32 -4.25 -16.69 10.03
N ALA A 33 -4.28 -15.98 11.17
CA ALA A 33 -5.01 -16.42 12.35
C ALA A 33 -6.49 -16.04 12.22
N GLU A 34 -7.37 -16.82 12.85
CA GLU A 34 -8.81 -16.54 12.91
C GLU A 34 -9.16 -15.45 13.94
N GLU A 35 -8.20 -15.10 14.80
CA GLU A 35 -8.37 -14.16 15.89
C GLU A 35 -7.38 -13.02 15.79
N VAL A 36 -7.86 -11.79 16.01
CA VAL A 36 -7.02 -10.59 16.08
C VAL A 36 -6.97 -10.11 17.52
N THR A 37 -5.76 -9.99 18.07
CA THR A 37 -5.54 -9.44 19.41
C THR A 37 -5.09 -7.99 19.31
N PHE A 38 -5.86 -7.07 19.89
CA PHE A 38 -5.46 -5.68 20.02
C PHE A 38 -4.86 -5.42 21.39
N LEU A 39 -3.64 -4.90 21.41
CA LEU A 39 -2.99 -4.41 22.61
C LEU A 39 -3.02 -2.88 22.58
N ALA A 40 -3.91 -2.29 23.37
CA ALA A 40 -3.91 -0.85 23.61
C ALA A 40 -3.14 -0.59 24.90
N THR A 41 -1.86 -0.25 24.78
CA THR A 41 -1.04 0.19 25.90
C THR A 41 -1.20 1.69 26.03
N LEU A 42 -1.82 2.15 27.13
CA LEU A 42 -1.82 3.56 27.47
C LEU A 42 -0.43 3.93 27.98
N THR A 43 0.13 5.01 27.47
CA THR A 43 1.33 5.59 28.09
C THR A 43 1.00 5.92 29.54
N PRO A 44 1.85 5.52 30.50
CA PRO A 44 1.61 5.84 31.91
C PRO A 44 1.60 7.36 32.04
N LYS A 45 0.41 7.92 32.29
CA LYS A 45 0.31 9.28 32.83
C LYS A 45 0.72 9.23 34.29
N GLU A 46 1.33 10.30 34.78
CA GLU A 46 1.88 10.39 36.14
C GLU A 46 0.85 10.13 37.25
N SER A 47 -0.46 10.15 36.94
CA SER A 47 -1.50 9.76 37.88
C SER A 47 -2.68 9.06 37.22
N LEU A 48 -2.95 7.80 37.63
CA LEU A 48 -4.20 7.09 37.30
C LEU A 48 -5.46 7.78 37.86
N TRP A 49 -5.29 8.68 38.82
CA TRP A 49 -6.39 9.35 39.49
C TRP A 49 -7.26 10.17 38.52
N GLU A 50 -6.62 10.91 37.60
CA GLU A 50 -7.34 11.72 36.60
C GLU A 50 -8.21 10.83 35.69
N LEU A 51 -7.67 9.67 35.30
CA LEU A 51 -8.40 8.70 34.48
C LEU A 51 -9.58 8.11 35.26
N GLU A 52 -9.40 7.76 36.53
CA GLU A 52 -10.49 7.26 37.38
C GLU A 52 -11.60 8.29 37.57
N GLU A 53 -11.26 9.57 37.75
CA GLU A 53 -12.26 10.64 37.84
C GLU A 53 -13.06 10.81 36.55
N GLU A 54 -12.40 10.79 35.39
CA GLU A 54 -13.08 10.86 34.10
C GLU A 54 -14.00 9.64 33.85
N LEU A 55 -13.53 8.44 34.22
CA LEU A 55 -14.32 7.21 34.10
C LEU A 55 -15.52 7.23 35.05
N LYS A 56 -15.35 7.71 36.29
CA LYS A 56 -16.46 7.90 37.25
C LYS A 56 -17.53 8.86 36.73
N LYS A 57 -17.14 9.97 36.08
CA LYS A 57 -18.09 10.89 35.42
C LYS A 57 -18.93 10.19 34.35
N LYS A 58 -18.33 9.20 33.66
CA LYS A 58 -19.00 8.36 32.66
C LYS A 58 -19.70 7.13 33.26
N ARG A 59 -19.75 7.01 34.60
CA ARG A 59 -20.28 5.85 35.35
C ARG A 59 -19.59 4.52 35.03
N ILE A 60 -18.33 4.59 34.60
CA ILE A 60 -17.49 3.42 34.33
C ILE A 60 -16.58 3.21 35.53
N THR A 61 -16.57 2.01 36.09
CA THR A 61 -15.65 1.62 37.16
C THR A 61 -14.48 0.85 36.56
N LEU A 62 -13.27 1.22 36.95
CA LEU A 62 -12.07 0.54 36.50
C LEU A 62 -11.91 -0.75 37.30
N ALA A 63 -11.90 -1.90 36.62
CA ALA A 63 -11.67 -3.18 37.28
C ALA A 63 -10.23 -3.27 37.78
N SER A 64 -10.03 -3.72 39.02
CA SER A 64 -8.70 -3.87 39.62
C SER A 64 -7.79 -4.82 38.83
N SER A 65 -8.36 -5.78 38.10
CA SER A 65 -7.64 -6.70 37.21
C SER A 65 -6.97 -6.01 36.02
N LEU A 66 -7.32 -4.76 35.72
CA LEU A 66 -6.73 -3.96 34.64
C LEU A 66 -5.59 -3.07 35.13
N ILE A 67 -5.34 -2.99 36.44
CA ILE A 67 -4.33 -2.13 37.04
C ILE A 67 -3.07 -2.95 37.31
N ASN A 68 -1.97 -2.53 36.71
CA ASN A 68 -0.65 -3.14 36.88
C ASN A 68 0.33 -2.14 37.50
N ASN A 69 1.43 -2.64 38.07
CA ASN A 69 2.48 -1.82 38.66
C ASN A 69 3.76 -1.94 37.83
N THR A 70 4.45 -0.82 37.61
CA THR A 70 5.82 -0.81 37.08
C THR A 70 6.81 -1.27 38.15
N SER A 71 8.06 -1.57 37.76
CA SER A 71 9.16 -1.87 38.69
C SER A 71 9.36 -0.78 39.75
N ASP A 72 9.01 0.45 39.40
CA ASP A 72 9.22 1.65 40.22
C ASP A 72 7.99 1.96 41.11
N GLY A 73 6.99 1.07 41.12
CA GLY A 73 5.78 1.20 41.94
C GLY A 73 4.70 2.13 41.34
N GLN A 74 4.87 2.62 40.12
CA GLN A 74 3.85 3.42 39.44
C GLN A 74 2.74 2.53 38.90
N ARG A 75 1.49 2.93 39.10
CA ARG A 75 0.33 2.18 38.59
C ARG A 75 0.01 2.59 37.17
N TYR A 76 -0.31 1.63 36.32
CA TYR A 76 -0.79 1.85 34.95
C TYR A 76 -1.98 0.95 34.63
N VAL A 77 -2.77 1.34 33.63
CA VAL A 77 -3.91 0.53 33.16
C VAL A 77 -3.51 -0.21 31.90
N GLN A 78 -3.72 -1.53 31.90
CA GLN A 78 -3.61 -2.37 30.74
C GLN A 78 -4.95 -3.06 30.50
N ALA A 79 -5.55 -2.81 29.34
CA ALA A 79 -6.75 -3.50 28.90
C ALA A 79 -6.41 -4.39 27.70
N ARG A 80 -6.85 -5.64 27.76
CA ARG A 80 -6.82 -6.58 26.64
C ARG A 80 -8.24 -6.89 26.23
N GLN A 81 -8.56 -6.64 24.97
CA GLN A 81 -9.82 -7.07 24.38
C GLN A 81 -9.49 -7.98 23.20
N VAL A 82 -9.97 -9.22 23.28
CA VAL A 82 -9.91 -10.18 22.18
C VAL A 82 -11.28 -10.15 21.50
N MET A 83 -11.28 -9.90 20.19
CA MET A 83 -12.50 -9.92 19.39
C MET A 83 -12.30 -10.85 18.21
N SER A 84 -13.20 -11.80 18.05
CA SER A 84 -13.30 -12.60 16.84
C SER A 84 -13.89 -11.71 15.75
N VAL A 85 -13.07 -11.37 14.76
CA VAL A 85 -13.52 -10.66 13.55
C VAL A 85 -13.69 -11.71 12.48
N ALA A 86 -14.93 -11.96 12.06
CA ALA A 86 -15.16 -12.88 10.95
C ALA A 86 -14.48 -12.35 9.69
N LEU A 87 -13.79 -13.23 8.97
CA LEU A 87 -13.30 -12.95 7.63
C LEU A 87 -14.50 -12.50 6.78
N PRO A 88 -14.42 -11.35 6.09
CA PRO A 88 -15.50 -10.94 5.22
C PRO A 88 -15.69 -12.02 4.14
N THR A 89 -16.78 -12.77 4.26
CA THR A 89 -17.15 -13.81 3.30
C THR A 89 -17.73 -13.14 2.06
N GLY A 90 -16.98 -13.16 0.96
CA GLY A 90 -17.46 -12.68 -0.33
C GLY A 90 -16.32 -12.46 -1.32
N GLN A 91 -16.59 -12.77 -2.58
CA GLN A 91 -15.78 -12.29 -3.70
C GLN A 91 -16.35 -10.93 -4.11
N THR A 92 -15.50 -9.91 -4.11
CA THR A 92 -15.85 -8.59 -4.65
C THR A 92 -15.26 -8.44 -6.04
N LYS A 93 -15.71 -7.44 -6.79
CA LYS A 93 -15.06 -7.10 -8.06
C LYS A 93 -13.61 -6.70 -7.76
N PRO A 94 -12.61 -7.35 -8.38
CA PRO A 94 -11.21 -6.96 -8.22
C PRO A 94 -11.04 -5.46 -8.50
N PRO A 95 -10.17 -4.76 -7.74
CA PRO A 95 -9.86 -3.37 -8.04
C PRO A 95 -9.29 -3.28 -9.45
N GLU A 96 -9.61 -2.19 -10.16
CA GLU A 96 -8.99 -1.95 -11.45
C GLU A 96 -7.47 -1.82 -11.27
N PRO A 97 -6.67 -2.51 -12.09
CA PRO A 97 -5.22 -2.49 -11.95
C PRO A 97 -4.71 -1.07 -12.18
N ARG A 98 -3.94 -0.56 -11.22
CA ARG A 98 -3.40 0.79 -11.32
C ARG A 98 -2.23 0.83 -12.30
N PRO A 99 -1.87 2.00 -12.85
CA PRO A 99 -0.68 2.12 -13.69
C PRO A 99 0.59 1.64 -12.99
N GLU A 100 0.68 1.82 -11.67
CA GLU A 100 1.78 1.34 -10.81
C GLU A 100 1.93 -0.19 -10.84
N ASP A 101 0.82 -0.91 -10.95
CA ASP A 101 0.77 -2.38 -10.96
C ASP A 101 1.13 -2.96 -12.33
N ILE A 102 1.12 -2.14 -13.39
CA ILE A 102 1.34 -2.56 -14.78
C ILE A 102 2.71 -2.06 -15.25
N ASN A 103 3.55 -2.97 -15.73
CA ASN A 103 4.87 -2.64 -16.28
C ASN A 103 5.73 -1.77 -15.35
N HIS A 104 5.83 -2.11 -14.06
CA HIS A 104 6.64 -1.36 -13.08
C HIS A 104 6.29 0.15 -13.01
N GLY A 105 5.02 0.51 -13.15
CA GLY A 105 4.57 1.91 -13.15
C GLY A 105 4.59 2.60 -14.51
N TRP A 106 4.97 1.90 -15.58
CA TRP A 106 4.93 2.44 -16.93
C TRP A 106 3.55 2.35 -17.57
N GLY A 107 2.60 1.61 -16.98
CA GLY A 107 1.26 1.45 -17.53
C GLY A 107 1.27 0.94 -18.97
N LYS A 108 0.28 1.38 -19.77
CA LYS A 108 0.14 1.00 -21.19
C LYS A 108 0.96 1.88 -22.17
N ARG A 109 1.99 2.59 -21.70
CA ARG A 109 2.76 3.55 -22.52
C ARG A 109 3.56 2.90 -23.65
N TYR A 110 3.68 1.56 -23.66
CA TYR A 110 4.25 0.79 -24.77
C TYR A 110 3.34 0.69 -26.00
N LEU A 111 2.08 1.12 -25.91
CA LEU A 111 1.21 1.31 -27.07
C LEU A 111 1.72 2.52 -27.84
N LEU A 112 2.80 2.32 -28.60
CA LEU A 112 3.22 3.24 -29.64
C LEU A 112 2.02 3.41 -30.57
N LEU A 113 1.53 4.64 -30.67
CA LEU A 113 0.60 4.98 -31.74
C LEU A 113 1.31 4.61 -33.06
N PRO A 114 0.60 3.98 -34.02
CA PRO A 114 1.21 3.64 -35.30
C PRO A 114 1.83 4.90 -35.89
N GLU A 115 3.05 4.76 -36.42
CA GLU A 115 3.75 5.89 -37.04
C GLU A 115 2.85 6.48 -38.14
N PRO A 116 2.65 7.80 -38.16
CA PRO A 116 1.86 8.42 -39.22
C PRO A 116 2.48 8.07 -40.58
N PRO A 117 1.67 7.77 -41.60
CA PRO A 117 2.19 7.39 -42.90
C PRO A 117 3.06 8.51 -43.46
N ILE A 118 4.29 8.18 -43.87
CA ILE A 118 5.23 9.13 -44.46
C ILE A 118 4.64 9.60 -45.80
N ILE A 119 4.27 10.88 -45.85
CA ILE A 119 3.55 11.49 -46.99
C ILE A 119 4.46 11.77 -48.19
N TYR A 120 5.78 11.64 -48.02
CA TYR A 120 6.78 11.90 -49.04
C TYR A 120 7.62 10.65 -49.32
N LYS A 121 7.90 10.40 -50.59
CA LYS A 121 8.88 9.39 -50.99
C LYS A 121 10.25 10.02 -50.93
N LEU A 122 11.10 9.56 -50.00
CA LEU A 122 12.51 9.90 -50.02
C LEU A 122 13.15 9.14 -51.19
N ASP A 123 13.52 9.85 -52.25
CA ASP A 123 14.27 9.28 -53.36
C ASP A 123 15.69 8.94 -52.90
N LYS A 124 15.86 7.74 -52.33
CA LYS A 124 17.17 7.22 -51.98
C LYS A 124 17.81 6.62 -53.24
N PRO A 125 18.97 7.14 -53.71
CA PRO A 125 19.66 6.53 -54.82
C PRO A 125 20.11 5.11 -54.42
N ASN A 126 19.80 4.12 -55.27
CA ASN A 126 20.10 2.71 -55.02
C ASN A 126 21.62 2.39 -55.07
N GLN A 127 22.43 3.32 -55.55
CA GLN A 127 23.88 3.18 -55.67
C GLN A 127 24.59 4.40 -55.09
N ARG A 128 25.75 4.15 -54.46
CA ARG A 128 26.64 5.19 -53.98
C ARG A 128 27.18 5.96 -55.18
N ARG A 129 26.74 7.20 -55.36
CA ARG A 129 27.29 8.11 -56.38
C ARG A 129 28.67 8.57 -55.90
N ILE A 130 29.71 8.13 -56.60
CA ILE A 130 31.10 8.55 -56.34
C ILE A 130 31.56 9.66 -57.30
N ASP A 131 30.71 10.01 -58.28
CA ASP A 131 31.03 10.95 -59.36
C ASP A 131 30.07 12.16 -59.36
N ALA A 132 29.42 12.43 -58.22
CA ALA A 132 28.52 13.56 -58.12
C ALA A 132 29.32 14.88 -58.25
N PRO A 133 28.87 15.84 -59.06
CA PRO A 133 29.51 17.15 -59.11
C PRO A 133 29.40 17.81 -57.73
N LEU A 134 30.44 18.54 -57.34
CA LEU A 134 30.47 19.31 -56.09
C LEU A 134 29.25 20.20 -56.00
N SER A 135 28.57 20.17 -54.86
CA SER A 135 27.44 21.04 -54.61
C SER A 135 27.93 22.49 -54.47
N THR A 136 27.09 23.46 -54.81
CA THR A 136 27.42 24.90 -54.71
C THR A 136 28.05 25.35 -53.37
N PRO A 137 27.65 24.84 -52.18
CA PRO A 137 28.34 25.20 -50.93
C PRO A 137 29.74 24.58 -50.77
N GLU A 138 30.06 23.50 -51.48
CA GLU A 138 31.39 22.85 -51.43
C GLU A 138 32.40 23.56 -52.34
N PHE A 139 31.96 24.46 -53.23
CA PHE A 139 32.81 25.13 -54.20
C PHE A 139 33.50 26.41 -53.67
N LEU A 140 33.10 26.90 -52.49
CA LEU A 140 33.59 28.16 -51.91
C LEU A 140 34.59 27.97 -50.76
N GLN A 141 35.30 26.84 -50.71
CA GLN A 141 36.42 26.61 -49.79
C GLN A 141 37.77 26.99 -50.38
#